data_AF-A0A0G2Z917-F1
#
_entry.id   AF-A0A0G2Z917-F1
#
_cell.length_a   1.000
_cell.length_b   1.000
_cell.length_c   1.000
_cell.angle_alpha   90.00
_cell.angle_beta   90.00
_cell.angle_gamma   90.00
#
_symmetry.space_group_name_H-M   'P 1'
#
loop_
_entity.id
_entity.type
_entity.pdbx_description
1 polymer ?
#
loop_
_entity_poly.entity_id
_entity_poly.type
_entity_poly.pdbx_seq_one_letter_code
_entity_poly.pdbx_strand_id
1 'polypeptide(L)'
;MASKKRSKGTLSLAEAKRLNNRFRRFSLTAWIMALSSIGILLFLKQGEVLFLTQNRTLSVMTISAFVIYYLSLLFFVLAISYCFIQGKNVWIIFNALLMILQSTALFFIAVEIPYIDRYGKLTAITPQPVRYSALVVIILGIIVGTIGKFNSKK
;
A
#
# COMPACT_ATOMS: atom_id res chain seq x y z
N MET A 1 -14.47 49.11 -10.70
CA MET A 1 -13.54 48.15 -10.06
C MET A 1 -12.99 47.20 -11.11
N ALA A 2 -11.77 47.41 -11.57
CA ALA A 2 -11.12 46.49 -12.50
C ALA A 2 -10.67 45.23 -11.75
N SER A 3 -11.27 44.08 -12.05
CA SER A 3 -10.77 42.81 -11.55
C SER A 3 -9.41 42.56 -12.18
N LYS A 4 -8.34 42.61 -11.37
CA LYS A 4 -7.01 42.19 -11.79
C LYS A 4 -7.08 40.72 -12.21
N LYS A 5 -7.08 40.47 -13.53
CA LYS A 5 -6.82 39.13 -14.09
C LYS A 5 -5.47 38.65 -13.55
N ARG A 6 -5.50 37.67 -12.64
CA ARG A 6 -4.30 37.00 -12.12
C ARG A 6 -3.52 36.39 -13.29
N SER A 7 -2.22 36.63 -13.34
CA SER A 7 -1.35 35.91 -14.26
C SER A 7 -1.41 34.41 -13.90
N LYS A 8 -1.48 33.56 -14.92
CA LYS A 8 -1.68 32.10 -14.82
C LYS A 8 -0.54 31.34 -14.09
N GLY A 9 0.35 32.01 -13.37
CA GLY A 9 1.62 31.43 -12.91
C GLY A 9 1.88 31.43 -11.41
N THR A 10 1.20 32.24 -10.60
CA THR A 10 1.48 32.33 -9.16
C THR A 10 0.25 31.96 -8.34
N LEU A 11 0.22 30.70 -7.88
CA LEU A 11 -0.69 30.26 -6.82
C LEU A 11 -0.55 31.21 -5.64
N SER A 12 -1.66 31.76 -5.15
CA SER A 12 -1.60 32.56 -3.93
C SER A 12 -1.12 31.71 -2.78
N LEU A 13 -0.46 32.34 -1.80
CA LEU A 13 0.07 31.66 -0.63
C LEU A 13 -1.02 30.84 0.11
N ALA A 14 -2.26 31.32 0.08
CA ALA A 14 -3.44 30.60 0.59
C ALA A 14 -3.82 29.36 -0.24
N GLU A 15 -3.76 29.44 -1.58
CA GLU A 15 -4.04 28.30 -2.46
C GLU A 15 -2.92 27.25 -2.41
N ALA A 16 -1.65 27.67 -2.36
CA ALA A 16 -0.51 26.78 -2.18
C ALA A 16 -0.59 26.02 -0.84
N LYS A 17 -0.97 26.72 0.25
CA LYS A 17 -1.19 26.10 1.57
C LYS A 17 -2.36 25.12 1.55
N ARG A 18 -3.47 25.46 0.86
CA ARG A 18 -4.61 24.54 0.67
C ARG A 18 -4.22 23.29 -0.13
N LEU A 19 -3.45 23.44 -1.21
CA LEU A 19 -3.00 22.33 -2.04
C LEU A 19 -2.08 21.38 -1.25
N ASN A 20 -1.12 21.93 -0.50
CA ASN A 20 -0.20 21.17 0.33
C ASN A 20 -0.94 20.43 1.48
N ASN A 21 -1.96 21.05 2.06
CA ASN A 21 -2.80 20.38 3.06
C ASN A 21 -3.62 19.23 2.46
N ARG A 22 -4.17 19.40 1.25
CA ARG A 22 -4.87 18.31 0.54
C ARG A 22 -3.90 17.16 0.22
N PHE A 23 -2.69 17.47 -0.24
CA PHE A 23 -1.62 16.49 -0.47
C PHE A 23 -1.30 15.69 0.80
N ARG A 24 -1.05 16.38 1.93
CA ARG A 24 -0.75 15.72 3.20
C ARG A 24 -1.87 14.78 3.63
N ARG A 25 -3.13 15.22 3.54
CA ARG A 25 -4.28 14.38 3.89
C ARG A 25 -4.36 13.12 3.02
N PHE A 26 -4.18 13.25 1.71
CA PHE A 26 -4.20 12.11 0.79
C PHE A 26 -3.06 11.12 1.05
N SER A 27 -1.83 11.61 1.26
CA SER A 27 -0.71 10.73 1.58
C SER A 27 -0.92 10.04 2.93
N LEU A 28 -1.44 10.74 3.94
CA LEU A 28 -1.75 10.14 5.24
C LEU A 28 -2.84 9.06 5.15
N THR A 29 -3.88 9.26 4.32
CA THR A 29 -4.89 8.22 4.10
C THR A 29 -4.31 6.97 3.46
N ALA A 30 -3.38 7.12 2.50
CA ALA A 30 -2.68 5.97 1.91
C ALA A 30 -1.83 5.22 2.96
N TRP A 31 -1.19 5.94 3.87
CA TRP A 31 -0.40 5.34 4.96
C TRP A 31 -1.27 4.59 5.96
N ILE A 32 -2.42 5.15 6.36
CA ILE A 32 -3.36 4.50 7.27
C ILE A 32 -3.89 3.21 6.66
N MET A 33 -4.23 3.21 5.36
CA MET A 33 -4.66 2.02 4.64
C MET A 33 -3.56 0.95 4.60
N ALA A 34 -2.32 1.35 4.37
CA ALA A 34 -1.19 0.43 4.32
C ALA A 34 -0.86 -0.19 5.68
N LEU A 35 -0.82 0.62 6.74
CA LEU A 35 -0.59 0.14 8.09
C LEU A 35 -1.74 -0.77 8.55
N SER A 36 -2.98 -0.43 8.22
CA SER A 36 -4.13 -1.30 8.47
C SER A 36 -4.01 -2.62 7.72
N SER A 37 -3.59 -2.59 6.44
CA SER A 37 -3.36 -3.81 5.66
C SER A 37 -2.27 -4.68 6.25
N ILE A 38 -1.14 -4.08 6.68
CA ILE A 38 -0.05 -4.80 7.37
C ILE A 38 -0.57 -5.42 8.67
N GLY A 39 -1.34 -4.68 9.46
CA GLY A 39 -1.93 -5.18 10.70
C GLY A 39 -2.84 -6.38 10.49
N ILE A 40 -3.71 -6.34 9.48
CA ILE A 40 -4.60 -7.45 9.12
C ILE A 40 -3.80 -8.66 8.63
N LEU A 41 -2.78 -8.43 7.81
CA LEU A 41 -1.87 -9.46 7.32
C LEU A 41 -1.13 -10.15 8.48
N LEU A 42 -0.58 -9.38 9.42
CA LEU A 42 0.07 -9.94 10.62
C LEU A 42 -0.92 -10.67 11.53
N PHE A 43 -2.15 -10.16 11.65
CA PHE A 43 -3.21 -10.80 12.42
C PHE A 43 -3.64 -12.12 11.79
N LEU A 44 -3.67 -12.27 10.46
CA LEU A 44 -3.92 -13.54 9.81
C LEU A 44 -2.87 -14.60 10.18
N LYS A 45 -1.59 -14.23 10.10
CA LYS A 45 -0.48 -15.15 10.43
C LYS A 45 -0.52 -15.64 11.88
N GLN A 46 -0.95 -14.80 12.82
CA GLN A 46 -1.07 -15.17 14.23
C GLN A 46 -2.44 -15.81 14.56
N GLY A 47 -3.50 -15.35 13.91
CA GLY A 47 -4.88 -15.78 14.11
C GLY A 47 -5.20 -17.15 13.52
N GLU A 48 -4.42 -17.62 12.54
CA GLU A 48 -4.45 -19.02 12.08
C GLU A 48 -4.24 -20.03 13.22
N VAL A 49 -3.56 -19.64 14.30
CA VAL A 49 -3.39 -20.47 15.51
C VAL A 49 -4.66 -20.53 16.36
N LEU A 50 -5.57 -19.55 16.25
CA LEU A 50 -6.80 -19.42 17.06
C LEU A 50 -8.09 -19.81 16.32
N PHE A 51 -8.15 -19.66 15.00
CA PHE A 51 -9.38 -19.80 14.20
C PHE A 51 -9.58 -21.18 13.53
N LEU A 52 -8.76 -22.18 13.85
CA LEU A 52 -8.89 -23.57 13.40
C LEU A 52 -10.23 -24.26 13.78
N THR A 53 -11.11 -23.57 14.50
CA THR A 53 -12.40 -24.09 14.98
C THR A 53 -13.60 -23.75 14.08
N GLN A 54 -13.48 -22.83 13.10
CA GLN A 54 -14.58 -22.49 12.18
C GLN A 54 -14.11 -22.24 10.74
N ASN A 55 -14.18 -23.30 9.90
CA ASN A 55 -13.73 -23.32 8.50
C ASN A 55 -14.21 -22.16 7.61
N ARG A 56 -15.39 -21.58 7.86
CA ARG A 56 -15.91 -20.48 7.04
C ARG A 56 -15.23 -19.14 7.35
N THR A 57 -14.89 -18.90 8.61
CA THR A 57 -14.35 -17.61 9.08
C THR A 57 -12.95 -17.35 8.54
N LEU A 58 -12.13 -18.40 8.46
CA LEU A 58 -10.75 -18.33 7.93
C LEU A 58 -10.74 -17.86 6.46
N SER A 59 -11.56 -18.48 5.60
CA SER A 59 -11.61 -18.16 4.16
C SER A 59 -12.00 -16.70 3.87
N VAL A 60 -12.96 -16.14 4.62
CA VAL A 60 -13.41 -14.75 4.45
C VAL A 60 -12.35 -13.74 4.92
N MET A 61 -11.66 -14.05 6.03
CA MET A 61 -10.57 -13.19 6.53
C MET A 61 -9.38 -13.17 5.56
N THR A 62 -9.01 -14.31 4.99
CA THR A 62 -7.93 -14.38 4.00
C THR A 62 -8.27 -13.61 2.72
N ILE A 63 -9.48 -13.77 2.19
CA ILE A 63 -9.94 -13.04 0.98
C ILE A 63 -9.96 -11.54 1.25
N SER A 64 -10.54 -11.10 2.38
CA SER A 64 -10.63 -9.67 2.71
C SER A 64 -9.24 -9.04 2.90
N ALA A 65 -8.28 -9.76 3.47
CA ALA A 65 -6.91 -9.26 3.58
C ALA A 65 -6.24 -9.06 2.22
N PHE A 66 -6.44 -9.97 1.26
CA PHE A 66 -5.95 -9.77 -0.10
C PHE A 66 -6.60 -8.57 -0.78
N VAL A 67 -7.92 -8.41 -0.65
CA VAL A 67 -8.64 -7.25 -1.21
C VAL A 67 -8.09 -5.94 -0.62
N ILE A 68 -7.93 -5.87 0.69
CA ILE A 68 -7.39 -4.68 1.38
C ILE A 68 -5.94 -4.40 0.94
N TYR A 69 -5.13 -5.46 0.75
CA TYR A 69 -3.78 -5.32 0.21
C TYR A 69 -3.78 -4.68 -1.19
N TYR A 70 -4.58 -5.19 -2.13
CA TYR A 70 -4.65 -4.64 -3.49
C TYR A 70 -5.20 -3.21 -3.52
N LEU A 71 -6.20 -2.90 -2.68
CA LEU A 71 -6.69 -1.53 -2.51
C LEU A 71 -5.58 -0.59 -2.01
N SER A 72 -4.81 -1.02 -1.01
CA SER A 72 -3.67 -0.25 -0.49
C SER A 72 -2.59 -0.02 -1.56
N LEU A 73 -2.28 -1.02 -2.38
CA LEU A 73 -1.36 -0.84 -3.52
C LEU A 73 -1.86 0.22 -4.50
N LEU A 74 -3.16 0.22 -4.82
CA LEU A 74 -3.76 1.24 -5.69
C LEU A 74 -3.61 2.64 -5.08
N PHE A 75 -3.84 2.78 -3.77
CA PHE A 75 -3.60 4.04 -3.06
C PHE A 75 -2.12 4.45 -3.10
N PHE A 76 -1.18 3.51 -3.00
CA PHE A 76 0.25 3.82 -3.14
C PHE A 76 0.62 4.30 -4.53
N VAL A 77 0.12 3.65 -5.58
CA VAL A 77 0.37 4.09 -6.97
C VAL A 77 -0.15 5.51 -7.17
N LEU A 78 -1.36 5.81 -6.68
CA LEU A 78 -1.92 7.16 -6.74
C LEU A 78 -1.09 8.16 -5.91
N ALA A 79 -0.67 7.80 -4.70
CA ALA A 79 0.14 8.65 -3.82
C ALA A 79 1.50 8.97 -4.45
N ILE A 80 2.19 7.96 -4.98
CA ILE A 80 3.48 8.09 -5.66
C ILE A 80 3.33 8.98 -6.90
N SER A 81 2.33 8.72 -7.75
CA SER A 81 2.06 9.52 -8.95
C SER A 81 1.82 10.99 -8.60
N TYR A 82 1.02 11.24 -7.56
CA TYR A 82 0.73 12.59 -7.09
C TYR A 82 1.96 13.27 -6.47
N CYS A 83 2.84 12.52 -5.80
CA CYS A 83 4.13 13.03 -5.29
C CYS A 83 5.08 13.42 -6.44
N PHE A 84 5.12 12.65 -7.53
CA PHE A 84 5.89 13.00 -8.73
C PHE A 84 5.41 14.32 -9.35
N ILE A 85 4.09 14.48 -9.53
CA ILE A 85 3.50 15.70 -10.09
C ILE A 85 3.83 16.94 -9.24
N GLN A 86 3.87 16.81 -7.92
CA GLN A 86 4.17 17.92 -7.01
C GLN A 86 5.66 18.11 -6.67
N GLY A 87 6.55 17.29 -7.25
CA GLY A 87 7.99 17.34 -6.93
C GLY A 87 8.33 17.02 -5.47
N LYS A 88 7.48 16.24 -4.79
CA LYS A 88 7.66 15.87 -3.37
C LYS A 88 8.51 14.61 -3.22
N ASN A 89 9.78 14.67 -3.65
CA ASN A 89 10.68 13.52 -3.74
C ASN A 89 10.85 12.73 -2.43
N VAL A 90 10.90 13.41 -1.29
CA VAL A 90 10.97 12.76 0.03
C VAL A 90 9.75 11.87 0.29
N TRP A 91 8.55 12.33 -0.10
CA TRP A 91 7.32 11.55 0.05
C TRP A 91 7.24 10.38 -0.93
N ILE A 92 7.88 10.49 -2.11
CA ILE A 92 8.04 9.35 -3.03
C ILE A 92 8.81 8.24 -2.33
N ILE A 93 9.93 8.57 -1.69
CA ILE A 93 10.78 7.61 -0.98
C ILE A 93 9.99 6.95 0.16
N PHE A 94 9.30 7.72 0.99
CA PHE A 94 8.53 7.14 2.09
C PHE A 94 7.38 6.23 1.63
N ASN A 95 6.64 6.63 0.59
CA ASN A 95 5.58 5.79 0.02
C ASN A 95 6.16 4.51 -0.61
N ALA A 96 7.30 4.60 -1.29
CA ALA A 96 7.99 3.43 -1.84
C ALA A 96 8.47 2.47 -0.74
N LEU A 97 9.02 2.99 0.36
CA LEU A 97 9.42 2.17 1.52
C LEU A 97 8.24 1.44 2.16
N LEU A 98 7.10 2.11 2.34
CA LEU A 98 5.90 1.48 2.88
C LEU A 98 5.34 0.41 1.93
N MET A 99 5.37 0.65 0.63
CA MET A 99 4.96 -0.33 -0.38
C MET A 99 5.85 -1.59 -0.35
N ILE A 100 7.16 -1.42 -0.18
CA ILE A 100 8.11 -2.53 0.02
C ILE A 100 7.78 -3.27 1.31
N LEU A 101 7.59 -2.57 2.42
CA LEU A 101 7.30 -3.16 3.72
C LEU A 101 6.00 -4.00 3.67
N GLN A 102 4.94 -3.43 3.11
CA GLN A 102 3.65 -4.11 2.97
C GLN A 102 3.77 -5.37 2.10
N SER A 103 4.48 -5.29 0.98
CA SER A 103 4.66 -6.43 0.07
C SER A 103 5.57 -7.50 0.64
N THR A 104 6.56 -7.10 1.43
CA THR A 104 7.40 -8.04 2.20
C THR A 104 6.55 -8.78 3.23
N ALA A 105 5.66 -8.09 3.95
CA ALA A 105 4.73 -8.75 4.87
C ALA A 105 3.85 -9.77 4.13
N LEU A 106 3.25 -9.41 2.99
CA LEU A 106 2.47 -10.32 2.17
C LEU A 106 3.28 -11.55 1.72
N PHE A 107 4.52 -11.35 1.26
CA PHE A 107 5.39 -12.42 0.80
C PHE A 107 5.66 -13.46 1.90
N PHE A 108 5.85 -13.02 3.15
CA PHE A 108 6.08 -13.90 4.30
C PHE A 108 4.82 -14.55 4.87
N ILE A 109 3.65 -14.01 4.58
CA ILE A 109 2.37 -14.55 5.04
C ILE A 109 1.81 -15.54 4.03
N ALA A 110 2.02 -15.30 2.74
CA ALA A 110 1.63 -16.19 1.66
C ALA A 110 2.49 -17.46 1.55
N VAL A 111 3.24 -17.84 2.58
CA VAL A 111 4.12 -19.02 2.59
C VAL A 111 3.31 -20.29 2.76
N GLU A 112 2.39 -20.33 3.72
CA GLU A 112 1.53 -21.47 4.00
C GLU A 112 0.17 -20.94 4.47
N ILE A 113 -0.85 -21.09 3.64
CA ILE A 113 -2.23 -20.79 4.02
C ILE A 113 -2.91 -22.14 4.31
N PRO A 114 -3.31 -22.41 5.57
CA PRO A 114 -4.05 -23.60 5.90
C PRO A 114 -5.45 -23.53 5.28
N TYR A 115 -5.87 -24.62 4.65
CA TYR A 115 -7.21 -24.81 4.14
C TYR A 115 -7.70 -26.22 4.46
N ILE A 116 -9.01 -26.38 4.58
CA ILE A 116 -9.62 -27.68 4.80
C ILE A 116 -10.05 -28.24 3.44
N ASP A 117 -9.47 -29.37 3.07
CA ASP A 117 -9.81 -30.10 1.85
C ASP A 117 -11.25 -30.64 1.91
N ARG A 118 -11.80 -31.03 0.76
CA ARG A 118 -13.11 -31.68 0.58
C ARG A 118 -13.30 -32.92 1.46
N TYR A 119 -12.21 -33.54 1.91
CA TYR A 119 -12.20 -34.69 2.82
C TYR A 119 -12.04 -34.31 4.30
N GLY A 120 -12.11 -33.02 4.65
CA GLY A 120 -11.97 -32.55 6.03
C GLY A 120 -10.54 -32.56 6.57
N LYS A 121 -9.53 -32.82 5.73
CA LYS A 121 -8.12 -32.80 6.11
C LYS A 121 -7.59 -31.37 6.08
N LEU A 122 -6.85 -30.99 7.12
CA LEU A 122 -6.11 -29.74 7.15
C LEU A 122 -4.87 -29.88 6.26
N THR A 123 -4.81 -29.08 5.21
CA THR A 123 -3.72 -29.04 4.23
C THR A 123 -3.25 -27.60 4.05
N ALA A 124 -1.96 -27.39 3.79
CA ALA A 124 -1.43 -26.06 3.51
C ALA A 124 -1.25 -25.88 2.00
N ILE A 125 -1.61 -24.70 1.48
CA ILE A 125 -1.26 -24.29 0.13
C ILE A 125 -0.38 -23.05 0.16
N THR A 126 0.63 -23.04 -0.71
CA THR A 126 1.45 -21.86 -0.96
C THR A 126 0.94 -21.17 -2.23
N PRO A 127 0.23 -20.03 -2.14
CA PRO A 127 -0.22 -19.29 -3.31
C PRO A 127 0.95 -18.60 -4.04
N GLN A 128 1.64 -19.35 -4.90
CA GLN A 128 2.80 -18.85 -5.68
C GLN A 128 2.52 -17.56 -6.48
N PRO A 129 1.35 -17.39 -7.16
CA PRO A 129 1.07 -16.16 -7.90
C PRO A 129 1.07 -14.91 -7.00
N VAL A 130 0.60 -15.04 -5.76
CA VAL A 130 0.58 -13.94 -4.77
C VAL A 130 1.99 -13.59 -4.30
N ARG A 131 2.85 -14.60 -4.14
CA ARG A 131 4.26 -14.37 -3.77
C ARG A 131 5.03 -13.69 -4.90
N TYR A 132 4.80 -14.09 -6.14
CA TYR A 132 5.41 -13.46 -7.29
C TYR A 132 4.92 -12.02 -7.48
N SER A 133 3.63 -11.74 -7.29
CA SER A 133 3.14 -10.35 -7.34
C SER A 133 3.75 -9.49 -6.24
N ALA A 134 3.88 -10.01 -5.01
CA ALA A 134 4.57 -9.33 -3.92
C ALA A 134 6.04 -9.03 -4.26
N LEU A 135 6.78 -9.97 -4.85
CA LEU A 135 8.17 -9.77 -5.29
C LEU A 135 8.27 -8.68 -6.36
N VAL A 136 7.38 -8.70 -7.37
CA VAL A 136 7.33 -7.66 -8.40
C VAL A 136 7.12 -6.28 -7.79
N VAL A 137 6.20 -6.16 -6.82
CA VAL A 137 5.95 -4.88 -6.14
C VAL A 137 7.14 -4.43 -5.30
N ILE A 138 7.85 -5.35 -4.63
CA ILE A 138 9.09 -5.02 -3.90
C ILE A 138 10.13 -4.43 -4.87
N ILE A 139 10.37 -5.08 -6.01
CA ILE A 139 11.31 -4.62 -7.03
C ILE A 139 10.91 -3.23 -7.54
N LEU A 140 9.63 -3.04 -7.89
CA LEU A 140 9.11 -1.75 -8.34
C LEU A 140 9.26 -0.67 -7.26
N GLY A 141 9.05 -1.01 -5.99
CA GLY A 141 9.26 -0.09 -4.87
C GLY A 141 10.71 0.35 -4.74
N ILE A 142 11.67 -0.58 -4.91
CA ILE A 142 13.10 -0.25 -4.90
C ILE A 142 13.44 0.70 -6.05
N ILE A 143 12.93 0.43 -7.26
CA ILE A 143 13.13 1.28 -8.44
C ILE A 143 12.56 2.68 -8.19
N VAL A 144 11.30 2.78 -7.76
CA VAL A 144 10.63 4.07 -7.49
C VAL A 144 11.35 4.85 -6.39
N GLY A 145 11.73 4.20 -5.29
CA GLY A 145 12.47 4.83 -4.20
C GLY A 145 13.82 5.36 -4.67
N THR A 146 14.49 4.63 -5.56
CA THR A 146 15.75 5.04 -6.18
C THR A 146 15.56 6.27 -7.07
N ILE A 147 14.54 6.27 -7.93
CA ILE A 147 14.18 7.43 -8.77
C ILE A 147 13.87 8.66 -7.89
N GLY A 148 13.08 8.50 -6.82
CA GLY A 148 12.78 9.57 -5.88
C GLY A 148 14.05 10.16 -5.24
N LYS A 149 15.00 9.30 -4.84
CA LYS A 149 16.29 9.72 -4.29
C LYS A 149 17.14 10.48 -5.31
N PHE A 150 17.20 10.03 -6.57
CA PHE A 150 17.93 10.73 -7.63
C PHE A 150 17.33 12.09 -7.96
N ASN A 151 16.00 12.19 -8.04
CA ASN A 151 15.32 13.46 -8.29
C ASN A 151 15.45 14.45 -7.11
N SER A 152 15.66 13.97 -5.88
CA SER A 152 15.86 14.84 -4.71
C SER A 152 17.21 15.53 -4.66
N LYS A 153 18.17 15.14 -5.50
CA LYS A 153 19.52 15.73 -5.55
C LYS A 153 19.66 16.84 -6.61
N LYS A 154 18.64 17.02 -7.46
CA LYS A 154 18.54 18.15 -8.40
C LYS A 154 17.80 19.29 -7.72
#